data_AF-A0A0N4XI16-F1
#
_entry.id   AF-A0A0N4XI16-F1
#
_cell.length_a   1.000
_cell.length_b   1.000
_cell.length_c   1.000
_cell.angle_alpha   90.00
_cell.angle_beta   90.00
_cell.angle_gamma   90.00
#
_symmetry.space_group_name_H-M   'P 1'
#
loop_
_entity.id
_entity.type
_entity.pdbx_description
1 polymer ?
#
loop_
_entity_poly.entity_id
_entity_poly.type
_entity_poly.pdbx_seq_one_letter_code
_entity_poly.pdbx_strand_id
1 'polypeptide(L)'
;MKKELLAKGVQFVQRKIENMDELADEGFPIVVNCAGVNGGQLAGDDDGMYPIRGILLKVDAPWQKHFLMRNFTTFTIPTIGGVFVGTVKEDHKDSMTITQEEIDYLWSRYLKLQPSFKAVHNYGHGGTGFTLGWGTAVHAAALVLDLPYERFVVAKMQSQ
;
A
#
# COMPACT_ATOMS: atom_id res chain seq x y z
N MET A 1 10.27 18.58 9.88
CA MET A 1 10.19 19.52 8.73
C MET A 1 9.25 20.71 8.92
N LYS A 2 7.91 20.66 8.73
CA LYS A 2 7.05 21.89 8.77
C LYS A 2 7.23 22.72 10.05
N LYS A 3 7.24 22.06 11.21
CA LYS A 3 7.49 22.70 12.52
C LYS A 3 8.84 23.41 12.59
N GLU A 4 9.89 22.82 12.03
CA GLU A 4 11.24 23.41 12.01
C GLU A 4 11.30 24.65 11.11
N LEU A 5 10.61 24.62 9.97
CA LEU A 5 10.55 25.76 9.05
C LEU A 5 9.76 26.94 9.65
N LEU A 6 8.63 26.65 10.32
CA LEU A 6 7.88 27.65 11.07
C LEU A 6 8.75 28.29 12.17
N ALA A 7 9.56 27.50 12.88
CA ALA A 7 10.50 28.03 13.89
C ALA A 7 11.61 28.91 13.30
N LYS A 8 11.90 28.78 12.00
CA LYS A 8 12.82 29.64 11.24
C LYS A 8 12.12 30.85 10.59
N GLY A 9 10.83 31.07 10.86
CA GLY A 9 10.07 32.20 10.33
C GLY A 9 9.51 32.00 8.93
N VAL A 10 9.54 30.77 8.38
CA VAL A 10 8.93 30.48 7.08
C VAL A 10 7.41 30.57 7.19
N GLN A 11 6.79 31.33 6.28
CA GLN A 11 5.35 31.44 6.17
C GLN A 11 4.79 30.36 5.23
N PHE A 12 3.64 29.77 5.59
CA PHE A 12 2.94 28.78 4.76
C PHE A 12 1.61 29.36 4.32
N VAL A 13 1.41 29.46 3.00
CA VAL A 13 0.18 29.96 2.39
C VAL A 13 -0.45 28.82 1.58
N GLN A 14 -1.73 28.54 1.81
CA GLN A 14 -2.48 27.58 1.02
C GLN A 14 -3.32 28.33 -0.02
N ARG A 15 -2.92 28.24 -1.28
CA ARG A 15 -3.66 28.77 -2.43
C ARG A 15 -3.28 28.00 -3.68
N LYS A 16 -4.09 28.14 -4.73
CA LYS A 16 -3.74 27.67 -6.07
C LYS A 16 -2.91 28.76 -6.77
N ILE A 17 -1.89 28.32 -7.49
CA ILE A 17 -1.07 29.14 -8.37
C ILE A 17 -1.43 28.71 -9.80
N GLU A 18 -1.83 29.64 -10.67
CA GLU A 18 -2.21 29.29 -12.04
C GLU A 18 -1.02 29.39 -13.00
N ASN A 19 -0.09 30.31 -12.75
CA ASN A 19 1.13 30.50 -13.53
C ASN A 19 2.23 31.14 -12.67
N MET A 20 3.47 31.21 -13.17
CA MET A 20 4.59 31.80 -12.42
C MET A 20 4.60 33.33 -12.40
N ASP A 21 3.92 33.98 -13.36
CA ASP A 21 3.92 35.44 -13.49
C ASP A 21 3.23 36.09 -12.29
N GLU A 22 2.18 35.46 -11.74
CA GLU A 22 1.51 35.97 -10.53
C GLU A 22 2.48 36.11 -9.33
N LEU A 23 3.47 35.23 -9.23
CA LEU A 23 4.47 35.27 -8.15
C LEU A 23 5.51 36.36 -8.41
N ALA A 24 5.86 36.60 -9.67
CA ALA A 24 6.74 37.70 -10.04
C ALA A 24 6.07 39.05 -9.76
N ASP A 25 4.78 39.19 -10.10
CA ASP A 25 3.97 40.40 -9.86
C ASP A 25 3.80 40.71 -8.37
N GLU A 26 3.75 39.68 -7.52
CA GLU A 26 3.77 39.81 -6.06
C GLU A 26 5.13 40.21 -5.47
N GLY A 27 6.16 40.30 -6.32
CA GLY A 27 7.49 40.76 -5.95
C GLY A 27 8.41 39.68 -5.39
N PHE A 28 8.13 38.39 -5.64
CA PHE A 28 9.06 37.34 -5.30
C PHE A 28 10.25 37.33 -6.27
N PRO A 29 11.49 37.63 -5.83
CA PRO A 29 12.63 37.74 -6.73
C PRO A 29 13.14 36.37 -7.23
N ILE A 30 12.81 35.31 -6.50
CA ILE A 30 13.20 33.94 -6.79
C ILE A 30 12.03 33.02 -6.45
N VAL A 31 11.68 32.16 -7.41
CA VAL A 31 10.69 31.10 -7.24
C VAL A 31 11.37 29.76 -7.44
N VAL A 32 11.16 28.83 -6.50
CA VAL A 32 11.62 27.43 -6.61
C VAL A 32 10.40 26.56 -6.90
N ASN A 33 10.28 26.10 -8.14
CA ASN A 33 9.16 25.27 -8.57
C ASN A 33 9.29 23.82 -8.05
N CYS A 34 8.46 23.46 -7.07
CA CYS A 34 8.37 22.10 -6.53
C CYS A 34 6.96 21.50 -6.68
N ALA A 35 6.24 21.84 -7.75
CA ALA A 35 4.83 21.44 -7.96
C ALA A 35 4.62 19.99 -8.46
N GLY A 36 5.67 19.16 -8.46
CA GLY A 36 5.58 17.76 -8.88
C GLY A 36 5.20 17.62 -10.35
N VAL A 37 4.23 16.74 -10.66
CA VAL A 37 3.77 16.49 -12.04
C VAL A 37 3.21 17.75 -12.72
N ASN A 38 2.65 18.68 -11.95
CA ASN A 38 2.13 19.96 -12.47
C ASN A 38 3.23 21.02 -12.66
N GLY A 39 4.49 20.70 -12.33
CA GLY A 39 5.60 21.64 -12.46
C GLY A 39 5.86 22.08 -13.89
N GLY A 40 5.67 21.18 -14.86
CA GLY A 40 5.79 21.49 -16.29
C GLY A 40 4.78 22.55 -16.72
N GLN A 41 3.50 22.30 -16.48
CA GLN A 41 2.41 23.23 -16.80
C GLN A 41 2.67 24.63 -16.20
N LEU A 42 3.06 24.73 -14.92
CA LEU A 42 3.35 26.03 -14.32
C LEU A 42 4.56 26.73 -14.94
N ALA A 43 5.53 25.98 -15.46
CA ALA A 43 6.71 26.51 -16.13
C ALA A 43 6.48 26.82 -17.63
N GLY A 44 5.26 26.61 -18.15
CA GLY A 44 4.97 26.74 -19.58
C GLY A 44 5.48 25.57 -20.43
N ASP A 45 5.76 24.43 -19.81
CA ASP A 45 6.13 23.17 -20.46
C ASP A 45 4.96 22.17 -20.36
N ASP A 46 4.05 22.25 -21.33
CA ASP A 46 2.80 21.48 -21.31
C ASP A 46 2.99 20.00 -21.70
N ASP A 47 4.02 19.69 -22.50
CA ASP A 47 4.21 18.36 -23.10
C ASP A 47 5.41 17.57 -22.52
N GLY A 48 6.31 18.24 -21.79
CA GLY A 48 7.52 17.61 -21.24
C GLY A 48 7.29 16.73 -20.01
N MET A 49 6.13 16.88 -19.35
CA MET A 49 5.80 16.21 -18.09
C MET A 49 4.53 15.38 -18.20
N TYR A 50 4.60 14.11 -17.81
CA TYR A 50 3.46 13.20 -17.77
C TYR A 50 3.51 12.31 -16.52
N PRO A 51 2.35 11.81 -16.05
CA PRO A 51 2.30 10.95 -14.88
C PRO A 51 2.78 9.54 -15.21
N ILE A 52 3.56 8.96 -14.30
CA ILE A 52 3.84 7.54 -14.26
C ILE A 52 3.17 7.00 -12.99
N ARG A 53 2.04 6.32 -13.16
CA ARG A 53 1.27 5.82 -12.03
C ARG A 53 1.92 4.59 -11.42
N GLY A 54 1.95 4.59 -10.10
CA GLY A 54 2.27 3.43 -9.28
C GLY A 54 1.17 3.11 -8.26
N ILE A 55 0.97 1.82 -8.00
CA ILE A 55 0.08 1.21 -7.02
C ILE A 55 0.91 0.54 -5.93
N LEU A 56 0.60 0.86 -4.68
CA LEU A 56 1.15 0.20 -3.50
C LEU A 56 0.00 -0.41 -2.70
N LEU A 57 0.07 -1.72 -2.45
CA LEU A 57 -0.84 -2.42 -1.54
C LEU A 57 -0.16 -2.56 -0.18
N LYS A 58 -0.85 -2.15 0.89
CA LYS A 58 -0.40 -2.38 2.26
C LYS A 58 -0.99 -3.69 2.77
N VAL A 59 -0.15 -4.59 3.28
CA VAL A 59 -0.55 -5.91 3.76
C VAL A 59 -0.02 -6.15 5.17
N ASP A 60 -0.74 -6.96 5.95
CA ASP A 60 -0.25 -7.44 7.23
C ASP A 60 0.56 -8.72 7.02
N ALA A 61 1.88 -8.59 7.15
CA ALA A 61 2.83 -9.69 6.99
C ALA A 61 4.02 -9.47 7.92
N PRO A 62 3.81 -9.60 9.24
CA PRO A 62 4.82 -9.23 10.24
C PRO A 62 6.09 -10.09 10.13
N TRP A 63 6.03 -11.25 9.48
CA TRP A 63 7.19 -12.10 9.21
C TRP A 63 8.13 -11.53 8.15
N GLN A 64 7.66 -10.66 7.24
CA GLN A 64 8.51 -10.06 6.21
C GLN A 64 9.33 -8.92 6.81
N LYS A 65 10.56 -9.21 7.24
CA LYS A 65 11.48 -8.22 7.83
C LYS A 65 12.48 -7.62 6.85
N HIS A 66 12.71 -8.30 5.73
CA HIS A 66 13.68 -7.87 4.72
C HIS A 66 12.97 -7.18 3.55
N PHE A 67 13.57 -6.08 3.09
CA PHE A 67 13.22 -5.49 1.80
C PHE A 67 13.57 -6.47 0.67
N LEU A 68 12.67 -6.59 -0.30
CA LEU A 68 12.90 -7.38 -1.52
C LEU A 68 12.69 -6.46 -2.71
N MET A 69 13.65 -6.40 -3.63
CA MET A 69 13.49 -5.73 -4.91
C MET A 69 13.97 -6.63 -6.02
N ARG A 70 13.05 -7.02 -6.90
CA ARG A 70 13.37 -7.74 -8.13
C ARG A 70 13.58 -6.78 -9.29
N ASN A 71 12.73 -5.76 -9.40
CA ASN A 71 12.77 -4.69 -10.40
C ASN A 71 11.85 -3.54 -9.96
N PHE A 72 11.75 -2.48 -10.77
CA PHE A 72 10.94 -1.29 -10.48
C PHE A 72 9.43 -1.56 -10.36
N THR A 73 8.94 -2.71 -10.81
CA THR A 73 7.53 -3.09 -10.67
C THR A 73 7.32 -4.14 -9.58
N THR A 74 8.36 -4.76 -9.04
CA THR A 74 8.20 -5.88 -8.09
C THR A 74 9.14 -5.73 -6.91
N PHE A 75 8.64 -5.14 -5.83
CA PHE A 75 9.33 -4.98 -4.56
C PHE A 75 8.40 -5.04 -3.33
N THR A 76 8.95 -5.42 -2.18
CA THR A 76 8.29 -5.34 -0.87
C THR A 76 9.09 -4.47 0.09
N ILE A 77 8.40 -3.58 0.81
CA ILE A 77 8.98 -2.65 1.79
C ILE A 77 8.32 -2.89 3.15
N PRO A 78 9.02 -3.58 4.07
CA PRO A 78 8.59 -3.66 5.47
C PRO A 78 8.64 -2.29 6.15
N THR A 79 7.60 -1.95 6.90
CA THR A 79 7.54 -0.77 7.76
C THR A 79 7.03 -1.16 9.15
N ILE A 80 7.07 -0.23 10.10
CA ILE A 80 6.58 -0.46 11.47
C ILE A 80 5.09 -0.85 11.49
N GLY A 81 4.30 -0.38 10.52
CA GLY A 81 2.85 -0.57 10.50
C GLY A 81 2.33 -1.59 9.48
N GLY A 82 3.21 -2.37 8.85
CA GLY A 82 2.86 -3.35 7.82
C GLY A 82 3.87 -3.39 6.68
N VAL A 83 3.58 -4.18 5.66
CA VAL A 83 4.44 -4.36 4.49
C VAL A 83 3.77 -3.73 3.28
N PHE A 84 4.50 -2.88 2.56
CA PHE A 84 4.04 -2.38 1.27
C PHE A 84 4.52 -3.30 0.15
N VAL A 85 3.63 -3.58 -0.77
CA VAL A 85 3.81 -4.45 -1.92
C VAL A 85 3.51 -3.60 -3.15
N GLY A 86 4.51 -3.30 -4.00
CA GLY A 86 4.33 -2.38 -5.15
C GLY A 86 5.23 -2.71 -6.34
N THR A 87 4.94 -2.35 -7.59
CA THR A 87 3.87 -1.57 -8.20
C THR A 87 3.66 -2.01 -9.67
N VAL A 88 2.68 -1.46 -10.37
CA VAL A 88 2.76 -1.31 -11.84
C VAL A 88 3.53 -0.03 -12.18
N LYS A 89 4.17 0.05 -13.34
CA LYS A 89 4.72 1.30 -13.88
C LYS A 89 3.87 1.61 -15.11
N GLU A 90 2.95 2.55 -14.98
CA GLU A 90 1.98 2.86 -16.04
C GLU A 90 2.22 4.28 -16.53
N ASP A 91 2.83 4.39 -17.71
CA ASP A 91 3.10 5.67 -18.34
C ASP A 91 1.79 6.32 -18.83
N HIS A 92 1.70 7.64 -18.70
CA HIS A 92 0.54 8.47 -19.10
C HIS A 92 -0.78 8.13 -18.40
N LYS A 93 -0.74 7.48 -17.24
CA LYS A 93 -1.93 7.17 -16.45
C LYS A 93 -1.98 8.02 -15.19
N ASP A 94 -3.11 8.67 -14.95
CA ASP A 94 -3.35 9.58 -13.82
C ASP A 94 -4.51 9.13 -12.91
N SER A 95 -5.27 8.10 -13.32
CA SER A 95 -6.39 7.57 -12.54
C SER A 95 -5.96 7.19 -11.12
N MET A 96 -6.68 7.71 -10.12
CA MET A 96 -6.42 7.38 -8.71
C MET A 96 -7.20 6.14 -8.24
N THR A 97 -8.06 5.58 -9.09
CA THR A 97 -8.87 4.40 -8.77
C THR A 97 -8.12 3.13 -9.13
N ILE A 98 -7.94 2.24 -8.15
CA ILE A 98 -7.32 0.93 -8.35
C ILE A 98 -8.39 -0.09 -8.73
N THR A 99 -8.17 -0.86 -9.78
CA THR A 99 -9.10 -1.92 -10.22
C THR A 99 -8.77 -3.27 -9.58
N GLN A 100 -9.76 -4.16 -9.51
CA GLN A 100 -9.53 -5.53 -9.02
C GLN A 100 -8.54 -6.30 -9.90
N GLU A 101 -8.57 -6.10 -11.22
CA GLU A 101 -7.63 -6.71 -12.16
C GLU A 101 -6.18 -6.29 -11.89
N GLU A 102 -5.94 -5.03 -11.54
CA GLU A 102 -4.61 -4.52 -11.14
C GLU A 102 -4.12 -5.18 -9.85
N ILE A 103 -5.01 -5.34 -8.87
CA ILE A 103 -4.73 -6.03 -7.60
C ILE A 103 -4.39 -7.50 -7.85
N ASP A 104 -5.18 -8.20 -8.67
CA ASP A 104 -4.96 -9.61 -8.99
C ASP A 104 -3.65 -9.80 -9.77
N TYR A 105 -3.34 -8.90 -10.71
CA TYR A 105 -2.08 -8.90 -11.44
C TYR A 105 -0.88 -8.69 -10.50
N LEU A 106 -0.95 -7.73 -9.58
CA LEU A 106 0.07 -7.54 -8.54
C LEU A 106 0.26 -8.84 -7.75
N TRP A 107 -0.81 -9.39 -7.16
CA TRP A 107 -0.73 -10.61 -6.36
C TRP A 107 -0.16 -11.79 -7.15
N SER A 108 -0.54 -11.97 -8.41
CA SER A 108 -0.02 -13.05 -9.26
C SER A 108 1.51 -13.05 -9.37
N ARG A 109 2.15 -11.87 -9.30
CA ARG A 109 3.62 -11.72 -9.35
C ARG A 109 4.25 -12.00 -7.99
N TYR A 110 3.66 -11.48 -6.92
CA TYR A 110 4.19 -11.65 -5.57
C TYR A 110 4.09 -13.09 -5.08
N LEU A 111 2.99 -13.77 -5.36
CA LEU A 111 2.79 -15.13 -4.89
C LEU A 111 3.72 -16.14 -5.57
N LYS A 112 4.18 -15.84 -6.80
CA LYS A 112 5.23 -16.62 -7.46
C LYS A 112 6.59 -16.47 -6.78
N LEU A 113 6.87 -15.32 -6.18
CA LEU A 113 8.13 -15.02 -5.50
C LEU A 113 8.11 -15.41 -4.03
N GLN A 114 6.97 -15.18 -3.38
CA GLN A 114 6.81 -15.32 -1.95
C GLN A 114 5.44 -15.98 -1.66
N PRO A 115 5.35 -17.31 -1.76
CA PRO A 115 4.12 -18.05 -1.49
C PRO A 115 3.61 -17.90 -0.05
N SER A 116 4.48 -17.50 0.90
CA SER A 116 4.11 -17.31 2.30
C SER A 116 3.04 -16.24 2.53
N PHE A 117 2.82 -15.31 1.60
CA PHE A 117 1.69 -14.37 1.66
C PHE A 117 0.31 -15.05 1.56
N LYS A 118 0.24 -16.33 1.16
CA LYS A 118 -1.01 -17.12 1.10
C LYS A 118 -1.03 -18.31 2.06
N ALA A 119 -0.12 -18.36 3.03
CA ALA A 119 -0.02 -19.49 3.94
C ALA A 119 -0.88 -19.27 5.20
N VAL A 120 -1.74 -20.24 5.50
CA VAL A 120 -2.32 -20.41 6.85
C VAL A 120 -1.58 -21.56 7.52
N HIS A 121 -0.95 -21.26 8.64
CA HIS A 121 -0.20 -22.24 9.42
C HIS A 121 -1.10 -22.90 10.46
N ASN A 122 -1.34 -24.20 10.33
CA ASN A 122 -2.13 -25.00 11.28
C ASN A 122 -1.34 -26.25 11.73
N TYR A 123 -0.30 -26.03 12.54
CA TYR A 123 0.60 -27.08 13.05
C TYR A 123 0.94 -26.84 14.53
N GLY A 124 1.64 -27.79 15.16
CA GLY A 124 2.10 -27.65 16.55
C GLY A 124 1.17 -28.25 17.61
N HIS A 125 0.31 -29.19 17.22
CA HIS A 125 -0.72 -29.78 18.10
C HIS A 125 -0.23 -30.89 19.05
N GLY A 126 1.05 -31.26 18.99
CA GLY A 126 1.63 -32.34 19.80
C GLY A 126 0.82 -33.65 19.74
N GLY A 127 0.69 -34.32 20.89
CA GLY A 127 -0.12 -35.55 21.02
C GLY A 127 -1.63 -35.34 21.03
N THR A 128 -2.11 -34.09 21.00
CA THR A 128 -3.54 -33.74 21.08
C THR A 128 -4.20 -33.46 19.72
N GLY A 129 -3.48 -33.66 18.62
CA GLY A 129 -3.96 -33.34 17.28
C GLY A 129 -5.28 -34.02 16.90
N PHE A 130 -5.50 -35.26 17.36
CA PHE A 130 -6.77 -35.97 17.10
C PHE A 130 -7.95 -35.31 17.83
N THR A 131 -7.77 -34.97 19.11
CA THR A 131 -8.81 -34.33 19.94
C THR A 131 -9.16 -32.92 19.46
N LEU A 132 -8.15 -32.14 19.03
CA LEU A 132 -8.34 -30.73 18.63
C LEU A 132 -8.59 -30.56 17.13
N GLY A 133 -8.40 -31.60 16.31
CA GLY A 133 -8.27 -31.48 14.86
C GLY A 133 -9.46 -30.81 14.17
N TRP A 134 -10.69 -31.09 14.60
CA TRP A 134 -11.88 -30.46 14.00
C TRP A 134 -11.94 -28.95 14.30
N GLY A 135 -11.70 -28.55 15.56
CA GLY A 135 -11.73 -27.16 15.97
C GLY A 135 -10.65 -26.32 15.27
N THR A 136 -9.42 -26.85 15.15
CA THR A 136 -8.34 -26.12 14.49
C THR A 136 -8.49 -26.09 12.98
N ALA A 137 -9.06 -27.14 12.36
CA ALA A 137 -9.42 -27.12 10.94
C ALA A 137 -10.48 -26.05 10.63
N VAL A 138 -11.52 -25.93 11.46
CA VAL A 138 -12.54 -24.88 11.32
C VAL A 138 -11.92 -23.49 11.46
N HIS A 139 -11.03 -23.28 12.43
CA HIS A 139 -10.33 -22.00 12.59
C HIS A 139 -9.47 -21.65 11.36
N ALA A 140 -8.69 -22.61 10.84
CA ALA A 140 -7.88 -22.40 9.65
C ALA A 140 -8.75 -22.08 8.42
N ALA A 141 -9.89 -22.76 8.25
CA ALA A 141 -10.84 -22.48 7.16
C ALA A 141 -11.44 -21.08 7.29
N ALA A 142 -11.77 -20.62 8.49
CA ALA A 142 -12.26 -19.26 8.72
C ALA A 142 -11.23 -18.19 8.31
N LEU A 143 -9.94 -18.42 8.59
CA LEU A 143 -8.86 -17.52 8.13
C LEU A 143 -8.72 -17.51 6.60
N VAL A 144 -8.84 -18.66 5.94
CA VAL A 144 -8.76 -18.76 4.47
C VAL A 144 -9.94 -18.05 3.78
N LEU A 145 -11.13 -18.16 4.37
CA LEU A 145 -12.38 -17.65 3.80
C LEU A 145 -12.77 -16.25 4.30
N ASP A 146 -11.91 -15.62 5.12
CA ASP A 146 -12.16 -14.33 5.77
C ASP A 146 -13.52 -14.29 6.51
N LEU A 147 -13.82 -15.34 7.27
CA LEU A 147 -15.07 -15.49 8.00
C LEU A 147 -14.92 -15.04 9.47
N PRO A 148 -15.93 -14.36 10.05
CA PRO A 148 -15.94 -14.04 11.47
C PRO A 148 -15.95 -15.33 12.31
N TYR A 149 -15.03 -15.41 13.28
CA TYR A 149 -14.82 -16.60 14.13
C TYR A 149 -16.06 -16.99 14.96
N GLU A 150 -16.93 -16.03 15.29
CA GLU A 150 -18.07 -16.23 16.19
C GLU A 150 -19.17 -17.17 15.65
N ARG A 151 -19.15 -17.52 14.35
CA ARG A 151 -20.21 -18.36 13.74
C ARG A 151 -20.12 -19.85 14.03
N PHE A 152 -19.03 -20.36 14.61
CA PHE A 152 -18.81 -21.81 14.73
C PHE A 152 -18.87 -22.36 16.16
N VAL A 153 -19.17 -21.52 17.15
CA VAL A 153 -19.54 -21.98 18.49
C VAL A 153 -21.05 -22.23 18.50
N VAL A 154 -21.43 -23.49 18.35
CA VAL A 154 -22.67 -24.17 18.82
C VAL A 154 -23.03 -25.27 17.81
N ALA A 155 -22.31 -26.39 17.90
CA ALA A 155 -23.02 -27.66 17.92
C ALA A 155 -23.26 -27.95 19.41
N LYS A 156 -24.47 -27.65 19.90
CA LYS A 156 -24.92 -28.17 21.20
C LYS A 156 -24.67 -29.67 21.15
N MET A 157 -23.87 -30.19 22.09
CA MET A 157 -24.04 -31.58 22.51
C MET A 157 -25.48 -31.66 23.02
N GLN A 158 -26.40 -32.16 22.18
CA GLN A 158 -27.65 -32.66 22.68
C GLN A 158 -27.29 -33.92 23.45
N SER A 159 -27.19 -33.78 24.77
CA SER A 159 -27.32 -34.88 25.70
C SER A 159 -28.72 -35.47 25.55
N GLN A 160 -28.83 -36.63 24.91
CA GLN A 160 -29.50 -37.84 25.40
C GLN A 160 -29.27 -38.98 24.42
#